data_AF-A0A2R6LIP6-F1
#
_entry.id   AF-A0A2R6LIP6-F1
#
_cell.length_a   1.000
_cell.length_b   1.000
_cell.length_c   1.000
_cell.angle_alpha   90.00
_cell.angle_beta   90.00
_cell.angle_gamma   90.00
#
_symmetry.space_group_name_H-M   'P 1'
#
loop_
_entity.id
_entity.type
_entity.pdbx_description
1 polymer ?
#
loop_
_entity_poly.entity_id
_entity_poly.type
_entity_poly.pdbx_seq_one_letter_code
_entity_poly.pdbx_strand_id
1 'polypeptide(L)'
;MTSFGVATLSATIATAIGVLASFALTRYRFRLRELYRTFGIVPMIVPGVILGVGLRFYFQFLLPVEPGLLATVLTHSLYGLPFVLLIVTARLYTFDESLEEAARDLGADPLTTFRDVTFPVVAPAIAAGFLFAWIRSFEDY
;
A
#
# COMPACT_ATOMS: atom_id res chain seq x y z
N MET A 1 18.75 14.04 -6.62
CA MET A 1 17.28 14.19 -6.69
C MET A 1 16.81 14.71 -5.35
N THR A 2 15.89 15.66 -5.35
CA THR A 2 15.37 16.32 -4.14
C THR A 2 14.53 15.35 -3.31
N SER A 3 14.53 15.46 -1.98
CA SER A 3 13.76 14.61 -1.05
C SER A 3 12.28 14.48 -1.45
N PHE A 4 11.72 15.53 -2.07
CA PHE A 4 10.39 15.53 -2.67
C PHE A 4 10.17 14.43 -3.74
N GLY A 5 11.13 14.22 -4.63
CA GLY A 5 11.03 13.22 -5.69
C GLY A 5 11.08 11.79 -5.14
N VAL A 6 11.92 11.55 -4.14
CA VAL A 6 11.98 10.26 -3.43
C VAL A 6 10.66 9.97 -2.72
N ALA A 7 10.13 10.95 -1.97
CA ALA A 7 8.87 10.80 -1.26
C ALA A 7 7.70 10.50 -2.21
N THR A 8 7.64 11.20 -3.34
CA THR A 8 6.57 11.02 -4.33
C THR A 8 6.62 9.64 -4.98
N LEU A 9 7.79 9.20 -5.43
CA LEU A 9 7.94 7.89 -6.07
C LEU A 9 7.67 6.75 -5.09
N SER A 10 8.20 6.87 -3.86
CA SER A 10 8.04 5.87 -2.81
C SER A 10 6.58 5.75 -2.37
N ALA A 11 5.91 6.88 -2.15
CA ALA A 11 4.49 6.89 -1.80
C ALA A 11 3.62 6.33 -2.92
N THR A 12 3.96 6.58 -4.19
CA THR A 12 3.23 6.03 -5.34
C THR A 12 3.35 4.50 -5.37
N ILE A 13 4.57 3.96 -5.21
CA ILE A 13 4.81 2.51 -5.18
C ILE A 13 4.09 1.87 -3.98
N ALA A 14 4.25 2.46 -2.79
CA ALA A 14 3.57 2.01 -1.58
C ALA A 14 2.05 2.01 -1.75
N THR A 15 1.50 3.04 -2.41
CA THR A 15 0.06 3.16 -2.67
C THR A 15 -0.43 2.10 -3.63
N ALA A 16 0.26 1.91 -4.76
CA ALA A 16 -0.11 0.90 -5.74
C ALA A 16 -0.14 -0.51 -5.10
N ILE A 17 0.94 -0.88 -4.39
CA ILE A 17 1.03 -2.19 -3.74
C ILE A 17 0.03 -2.31 -2.59
N GLY A 18 -0.06 -1.29 -1.73
CA GLY A 18 -0.93 -1.30 -0.56
C GLY A 18 -2.42 -1.34 -0.92
N VAL A 19 -2.83 -0.66 -1.99
CA VAL A 19 -4.21 -0.73 -2.50
C VAL A 19 -4.51 -2.13 -3.02
N LEU A 20 -3.65 -2.69 -3.89
CA LEU A 20 -3.83 -4.04 -4.42
C LEU A 20 -3.89 -5.08 -3.30
N ALA A 21 -2.99 -4.99 -2.32
CA ALA A 21 -2.97 -5.86 -1.15
C ALA A 21 -4.24 -5.68 -0.29
N SER A 22 -4.72 -4.45 -0.11
CA SER A 22 -5.95 -4.18 0.65
C SER A 22 -7.16 -4.83 0.02
N PHE A 23 -7.33 -4.68 -1.31
CA PHE A 23 -8.40 -5.35 -2.06
C PHE A 23 -8.27 -6.87 -1.98
N ALA A 24 -7.06 -7.41 -2.19
CA ALA A 24 -6.82 -8.83 -2.11
C ALA A 24 -7.19 -9.41 -0.72
N LEU A 25 -6.80 -8.70 0.34
CA LEU A 25 -7.04 -9.11 1.73
C LEU A 25 -8.47 -8.87 2.19
N THR A 26 -9.22 -7.93 1.63
CA THR A 26 -10.64 -7.74 2.03
C THR A 26 -11.58 -8.62 1.25
N ARG A 27 -11.37 -8.77 -0.06
CA ARG A 27 -12.35 -9.41 -0.96
C ARG A 27 -12.16 -10.91 -1.12
N TYR A 28 -10.95 -11.44 -0.96
CA TYR A 28 -10.69 -12.87 -1.10
C TYR A 28 -10.48 -13.56 0.24
N ARG A 29 -11.07 -14.75 0.38
CA ARG A 29 -10.85 -15.66 1.51
C ARG A 29 -9.86 -16.75 1.09
N PHE A 30 -8.68 -16.75 1.69
CA PHE A 30 -7.65 -17.76 1.44
C PHE A 30 -6.88 -18.09 2.73
N ARG A 31 -6.26 -19.28 2.79
CA ARG A 31 -5.70 -19.85 4.03
C ARG A 31 -4.65 -18.99 4.73
N LEU A 32 -3.84 -18.23 3.97
CA LEU A 32 -2.73 -17.44 4.50
C LEU A 32 -3.07 -15.95 4.68
N ARG A 33 -4.34 -15.55 4.56
CA ARG A 33 -4.77 -14.15 4.61
C ARG A 33 -4.23 -13.38 5.81
N GLU A 34 -4.33 -13.94 7.02
CA GLU A 34 -3.82 -13.28 8.24
C GLU A 34 -2.29 -13.20 8.27
N LEU A 35 -1.60 -14.17 7.67
CA LEU A 35 -0.15 -14.12 7.54
C LEU A 35 0.28 -12.95 6.65
N TYR A 36 -0.32 -12.80 5.47
CA TYR A 36 -0.03 -11.67 4.57
C TYR A 36 -0.42 -10.32 5.19
N ARG A 37 -1.56 -10.26 5.89
CA ARG A 37 -1.96 -9.05 6.62
C ARG A 37 -0.92 -8.68 7.68
N THR A 38 -0.45 -9.65 8.46
CA THR A 38 0.58 -9.45 9.47
C THR A 38 1.88 -8.98 8.83
N PHE A 39 2.37 -9.66 7.79
CA PHE A 39 3.57 -9.25 7.08
C PHE A 39 3.47 -7.84 6.50
N GLY A 40 2.31 -7.44 5.98
CA GLY A 40 2.10 -6.11 5.44
C GLY A 40 2.19 -4.99 6.49
N ILE A 41 1.89 -5.28 7.76
CA ILE A 41 1.96 -4.30 8.86
C ILE A 41 3.28 -4.35 9.65
N VAL A 42 4.05 -5.44 9.54
CA VAL A 42 5.34 -5.63 10.24
C VAL A 42 6.30 -4.44 10.07
N PRO A 43 6.49 -3.83 8.88
CA PRO A 43 7.39 -2.69 8.71
C PRO A 43 7.08 -1.49 9.62
N MET A 44 5.83 -1.33 10.03
CA MET A 44 5.41 -0.26 10.94
C MET A 44 5.79 -0.52 12.41
N ILE A 45 5.95 -1.80 12.78
CA ILE A 45 6.23 -2.24 14.14
C ILE A 45 7.75 -2.29 14.38
N VAL A 46 8.51 -2.65 13.34
CA VAL A 46 9.96 -2.75 13.42
C VAL A 46 10.59 -1.35 13.51
N PRO A 47 11.52 -1.10 14.46
CA PRO A 47 12.24 0.16 14.54
C PRO A 47 12.94 0.50 13.21
N GLY A 48 12.86 1.77 12.78
CA GLY A 48 13.34 2.16 11.46
C GLY A 48 14.83 1.86 11.22
N VAL A 49 15.69 2.07 12.22
CA VAL A 49 17.12 1.74 12.06
C VAL A 49 17.32 0.24 11.77
N ILE A 50 16.58 -0.64 12.43
CA ILE A 50 16.66 -2.09 12.23
C ILE A 50 16.17 -2.45 10.83
N LEU A 51 15.03 -1.90 10.41
CA LEU A 51 14.47 -2.17 9.09
C LEU A 51 15.41 -1.67 7.99
N GLY A 52 15.90 -0.43 8.08
CA GLY A 52 16.84 0.14 7.12
C GLY A 52 18.14 -0.65 6.98
N VAL A 53 18.75 -1.05 8.10
CA VAL A 53 19.94 -1.92 8.09
C VAL A 53 19.60 -3.28 7.48
N GLY A 54 18.46 -3.89 7.85
CA GLY A 54 18.01 -5.16 7.29
C GLY A 54 17.81 -5.12 5.78
N LEU A 55 17.15 -4.07 5.25
CA LEU A 55 16.99 -3.86 3.82
C LEU A 55 18.32 -3.62 3.11
N ARG A 56 19.26 -2.93 3.77
CA ARG A 56 20.61 -2.77 3.23
C ARG A 56 21.31 -4.11 3.04
N PHE A 57 21.26 -4.98 4.04
CA PHE A 57 21.79 -6.35 3.92
C PHE A 57 21.05 -7.13 2.82
N TYR A 58 19.72 -7.06 2.79
CA TYR A 58 18.91 -7.73 1.78
C TYR A 58 19.27 -7.31 0.34
N PHE A 59 19.42 -6.01 0.10
CA PHE A 59 19.83 -5.49 -1.21
C PHE A 59 21.24 -5.89 -1.60
N GLN A 60 22.17 -5.98 -0.65
CA GLN A 60 23.55 -6.38 -0.93
C GLN A 60 23.66 -7.87 -1.28
N PHE A 61 22.95 -8.73 -0.54
CA PHE A 61 23.16 -10.18 -0.60
C PHE A 61 22.14 -10.93 -1.46
N LEU A 62 20.89 -10.47 -1.55
CA LEU A 62 19.82 -11.18 -2.25
C LEU A 62 19.37 -10.53 -3.56
N LEU A 63 19.28 -9.19 -3.61
CA LEU A 63 18.75 -8.45 -4.77
C LEU A 63 19.79 -7.64 -5.57
N PRO A 64 21.10 -7.88 -5.35
CA PRO A 64 22.23 -6.97 -5.66
C PRO A 64 21.88 -5.53 -6.09
N VAL A 65 21.11 -4.80 -5.28
CA VAL A 65 20.78 -3.38 -5.55
C VAL A 65 21.85 -2.50 -4.94
N GLU A 66 22.51 -1.70 -5.77
CA GLU A 66 23.52 -0.74 -5.33
C GLU A 66 22.90 0.37 -4.45
N PRO A 67 23.65 0.89 -3.45
CA PRO A 67 23.21 2.07 -2.72
C PRO A 67 22.98 3.24 -3.69
N GLY A 68 21.83 3.87 -3.59
CA GLY A 68 21.45 4.97 -4.47
C GLY A 68 19.94 5.18 -4.46
N LEU A 69 19.46 5.94 -5.43
CA LEU A 69 18.06 6.33 -5.54
C LEU A 69 17.10 5.13 -5.46
N LEU A 70 17.38 4.06 -6.20
CA LEU A 70 16.50 2.90 -6.26
C LEU A 70 16.38 2.21 -4.89
N ALA A 71 17.51 1.96 -4.22
CA ALA A 71 17.52 1.35 -2.88
C ALA A 71 16.75 2.21 -1.87
N THR A 72 16.94 3.53 -1.92
CA THR A 72 16.19 4.48 -1.09
C THR A 72 14.70 4.38 -1.36
N VAL A 73 14.28 4.48 -2.62
CA VAL A 73 12.86 4.48 -3.00
C VAL A 73 12.18 3.19 -2.58
N LEU A 74 12.82 2.03 -2.80
CA LEU A 74 12.27 0.75 -2.39
C LEU A 74 12.16 0.63 -0.86
N THR A 75 13.16 1.12 -0.13
CA THR A 75 13.14 1.15 1.33
C THR A 75 11.98 2.00 1.84
N HIS A 76 11.87 3.26 1.37
CA HIS A 76 10.83 4.19 1.79
C HIS A 76 9.43 3.72 1.35
N SER A 77 9.31 3.03 0.22
CA SER A 77 8.05 2.41 -0.21
C SER A 77 7.58 1.37 0.79
N LEU A 78 8.49 0.55 1.32
CA LEU A 78 8.16 -0.47 2.32
C LEU A 78 7.75 0.16 3.67
N TYR A 79 8.34 1.28 4.07
CA TYR A 79 7.88 2.07 5.23
C TYR A 79 6.48 2.65 5.05
N GLY A 80 6.17 3.14 3.85
CA GLY A 80 4.88 3.75 3.54
C GLY A 80 3.74 2.74 3.37
N LEU A 81 4.06 1.51 2.94
CA LEU A 81 3.11 0.43 2.67
C LEU A 81 2.08 0.18 3.78
N PRO A 82 2.45 0.03 5.07
CA PRO A 82 1.49 -0.26 6.14
C PRO A 82 0.42 0.82 6.31
N PHE A 83 0.75 2.10 6.08
CA PHE A 83 -0.21 3.20 6.19
C PHE A 83 -1.31 3.07 5.13
N VAL A 84 -0.90 2.87 3.87
CA VAL A 84 -1.85 2.64 2.76
C VAL A 84 -2.68 1.40 3.05
N LEU A 85 -2.02 0.30 3.41
CA LEU A 85 -2.68 -0.99 3.65
C LEU A 85 -3.77 -0.86 4.71
N LEU A 86 -3.46 -0.27 5.87
CA LEU A 86 -4.40 -0.13 6.98
C LEU A 86 -5.56 0.81 6.64
N ILE A 87 -5.29 1.99 6.08
CA ILE A 87 -6.30 3.00 5.80
C ILE A 87 -7.28 2.50 4.73
N VAL A 88 -6.76 1.94 3.63
CA VAL A 88 -7.59 1.44 2.53
C VAL A 88 -8.37 0.20 2.95
N THR A 89 -7.73 -0.74 3.66
CA THR A 89 -8.40 -1.93 4.21
C THR A 89 -9.54 -1.54 5.16
N ALA A 90 -9.31 -0.60 6.08
CA ALA A 90 -10.34 -0.12 7.00
C ALA A 90 -11.53 0.48 6.24
N ARG A 91 -11.27 1.27 5.19
CA ARG A 91 -12.35 1.81 4.37
C ARG A 91 -13.15 0.71 3.67
N LEU A 92 -12.47 -0.25 3.07
CA LEU A 92 -13.10 -1.38 2.39
C LEU A 92 -13.97 -2.23 3.33
N TYR A 93 -13.58 -2.41 4.59
CA TYR A 93 -14.42 -3.09 5.59
C TYR A 93 -15.69 -2.34 5.96
N THR A 94 -15.65 -1.00 5.95
CA THR A 94 -16.81 -0.15 6.27
C THR A 94 -17.71 0.15 5.06
N PHE A 95 -17.31 -0.29 3.87
CA PHE A 95 -18.03 -0.06 2.64
C PHE A 95 -19.11 -1.14 2.46
N ASP A 96 -20.31 -0.72 2.10
CA ASP A 96 -21.44 -1.61 1.87
C ASP A 96 -21.32 -2.31 0.52
N GLU A 97 -21.08 -3.61 0.54
CA GLU A 97 -20.93 -4.43 -0.67
C GLU A 97 -22.24 -4.54 -1.48
N SER A 98 -23.39 -4.23 -0.88
CA SER A 98 -24.69 -4.24 -1.58
C SER A 98 -24.77 -3.23 -2.72
N LEU A 99 -23.98 -2.14 -2.67
CA LEU A 99 -23.88 -1.19 -3.77
C LEU A 99 -23.22 -1.80 -5.01
N GLU A 100 -22.24 -2.68 -4.82
CA GLU A 100 -21.59 -3.41 -5.91
C GLU A 100 -22.47 -4.54 -6.45
N GLU A 101 -23.27 -5.17 -5.59
CA GLU A 101 -24.28 -6.16 -5.98
C GLU A 101 -25.39 -5.50 -6.82
N ALA A 102 -25.94 -4.38 -6.35
CA ALA A 102 -26.96 -3.63 -7.07
C ALA A 102 -26.48 -3.15 -8.45
N ALA A 103 -25.22 -2.69 -8.56
CA ALA A 103 -24.66 -2.32 -9.85
C ALA A 103 -24.57 -3.52 -10.82
N ARG A 104 -24.17 -4.70 -10.32
CA ARG A 104 -24.11 -5.94 -11.12
C ARG A 104 -25.50 -6.44 -11.51
N ASP A 105 -26.49 -6.30 -10.63
CA ASP A 105 -27.90 -6.63 -10.91
C ASP A 105 -28.50 -5.74 -12.01
N LEU A 106 -28.06 -4.48 -12.09
CA LEU A 106 -28.39 -3.56 -13.19
C LEU A 106 -27.61 -3.82 -14.48
N GLY A 107 -26.78 -4.87 -14.52
CA GLY A 107 -26.03 -5.30 -15.70
C GLY A 107 -24.65 -4.66 -15.87
N ALA A 108 -24.13 -3.95 -14.86
CA ALA A 108 -22.76 -3.44 -14.92
C ALA A 108 -21.75 -4.58 -14.85
N ASP A 109 -20.75 -4.55 -15.73
CA ASP A 109 -19.60 -5.46 -15.66
C ASP A 109 -18.66 -5.09 -14.49
N PRO A 110 -17.77 -6.00 -14.05
CA PRO A 110 -16.92 -5.77 -12.88
C PRO A 110 -16.02 -4.53 -12.97
N LEU A 111 -15.57 -4.15 -14.17
CA LEU A 111 -14.72 -2.96 -14.33
C LEU A 111 -15.56 -1.68 -14.18
N THR A 112 -16.77 -1.69 -14.74
CA THR A 112 -17.73 -0.61 -14.57
C THR A 112 -18.17 -0.47 -13.11
N THR A 113 -18.50 -1.57 -12.42
CA THR A 113 -18.81 -1.56 -10.97
C THR A 113 -17.64 -1.00 -10.16
N PHE A 114 -16.41 -1.43 -10.44
CA PHE A 114 -15.23 -0.92 -9.75
C PHE A 114 -15.04 0.58 -9.98
N ARG A 115 -15.10 1.05 -11.24
CA ARG A 115 -14.81 2.43 -11.59
C ARG A 115 -15.87 3.40 -11.06
N ASP A 116 -17.14 3.01 -11.13
CA ASP A 116 -18.25 3.93 -10.89
C ASP A 116 -18.80 3.81 -9.46
N VAL A 117 -18.56 2.70 -8.75
CA VAL A 117 -19.04 2.48 -7.37
C VAL A 117 -17.87 2.36 -6.39
N THR A 118 -17.00 1.38 -6.58
CA THR A 118 -15.97 1.05 -5.57
C THR A 118 -14.88 2.12 -5.48
N PHE A 119 -14.32 2.54 -6.61
CA PHE A 119 -13.19 3.46 -6.68
C PHE A 119 -13.51 4.84 -6.10
N PRO A 120 -14.63 5.51 -6.43
CA PRO A 120 -14.97 6.81 -5.84
C PRO A 120 -15.13 6.74 -4.32
N VAL A 121 -15.62 5.61 -3.80
CA VAL A 121 -15.83 5.41 -2.37
C VAL A 121 -14.51 5.16 -1.61
N VAL A 122 -13.55 4.51 -2.26
CA VAL A 122 -12.25 4.16 -1.66
C VAL A 122 -11.19 5.23 -1.96
N ALA A 123 -11.36 6.05 -2.99
CA ALA A 123 -10.42 7.09 -3.42
C ALA A 123 -9.99 8.07 -2.30
N PRO A 124 -10.88 8.57 -1.42
CA PRO A 124 -10.45 9.42 -0.30
C PRO A 124 -9.50 8.70 0.66
N ALA A 125 -9.72 7.39 0.89
CA ALA A 125 -8.85 6.57 1.72
C ALA A 125 -7.49 6.30 1.04
N ILE A 126 -7.49 6.10 -0.28
CA ILE A 126 -6.26 5.97 -1.07
C ILE A 126 -5.43 7.26 -0.98
N ALA A 127 -6.06 8.43 -1.16
CA ALA A 127 -5.40 9.71 -1.05
C ALA A 127 -4.81 9.93 0.35
N ALA A 128 -5.56 9.61 1.41
CA ALA A 128 -5.05 9.66 2.78
C ALA A 128 -3.85 8.71 2.97
N GLY A 129 -3.95 7.46 2.53
CA GLY A 129 -2.85 6.48 2.60
C GLY A 129 -1.59 6.95 1.86
N PHE A 130 -1.75 7.50 0.67
CA PHE A 130 -0.67 8.11 -0.10
C PHE A 130 0.01 9.24 0.66
N LEU A 131 -0.78 10.16 1.24
CA LEU A 131 -0.26 11.30 1.99
C LEU A 131 0.54 10.85 3.23
N PHE A 132 0.04 9.86 3.98
CA PHE A 132 0.78 9.30 5.12
C PHE A 132 2.09 8.64 4.67
N ALA A 133 2.07 7.85 3.60
CA ALA A 133 3.29 7.24 3.04
C ALA A 133 4.29 8.31 2.55
N TRP A 134 3.78 9.39 1.96
CA TRP A 134 4.57 10.51 1.47
C TRP A 134 5.24 11.29 2.59
N ILE A 135 4.46 11.71 3.61
CA ILE A 135 4.96 12.45 4.77
C ILE A 135 6.03 11.62 5.47
N ARG A 136 5.76 10.34 5.71
CA ARG A 136 6.72 9.42 6.33
C ARG A 136 8.05 9.37 5.58
N SER A 137 7.99 9.28 4.25
CA SER A 137 9.19 9.28 3.42
C SER A 137 9.89 10.63 3.35
N PHE A 138 9.16 11.72 3.50
CA PHE A 138 9.69 13.08 3.44
C PHE A 138 10.40 13.49 4.74
N GLU A 139 9.90 13.01 5.89
CA GLU A 139 10.53 13.25 7.21
C GLU A 139 11.86 12.51 7.39
N ASP A 140 11.98 11.31 6.82
CA ASP A 140 13.15 10.43 7.01
C ASP A 140 14.33 10.72 6.07
N TYR A 141 14.24 11.72 5.18
CA TYR A 141 15.22 11.98 4.11
C TYR A 141 15.79 13.39 4.07
#